data_AF-A0A7X0DLQ8-F1
#
_entry.id   AF-A0A7X0DLQ8-F1
#
_cell.length_a   1.000
_cell.length_b   1.000
_cell.length_c   1.000
_cell.angle_alpha   90.00
_cell.angle_beta   90.00
_cell.angle_gamma   90.00
#
_symmetry.space_group_name_H-M   'P 1'
#
loop_
_entity.id
_entity.type
_entity.pdbx_description
1 polymer ?
#
loop_
_entity_poly.entity_id
_entity_poly.type
_entity_poly.pdbx_seq_one_letter_code
_entity_poly.pdbx_strand_id
1 'polypeptide(L)'
;MERMAMGGEINEDVIRAVCTNFHGSMEDIVVHHDSQTAVVFSPFKEYHRAAILERRSGKTGSFAVSAFHPPKPGKPVRYSGFINFCADIVEALTLKVFLERIRVMVEENKVYGSAITPAQVAGAMGRKRDLMQFVQSYERANRISYRPDRPEFF
;
A
#
# COMPACT_ATOMS: atom_id res chain seq x y z
N MET A 1 -4.12 4.42 32.94
CA MET A 1 -4.83 4.47 31.63
C MET A 1 -4.16 5.43 30.64
N GLU A 2 -2.85 5.69 30.73
CA GLU A 2 -2.11 6.64 29.86
C GLU A 2 -1.02 6.00 28.98
N ARG A 3 -0.81 4.67 29.04
CA ARG A 3 0.21 3.99 28.21
C ARG A 3 -0.26 3.60 26.80
N MET A 4 -1.56 3.69 26.49
CA MET A 4 -2.07 3.38 25.15
C MET A 4 -1.90 4.53 24.14
N ALA A 5 -1.46 5.71 24.59
CA ALA A 5 -1.29 6.89 23.75
C ALA A 5 0.15 7.09 23.22
N MET A 6 1.07 6.16 23.51
CA MET A 6 2.34 6.07 22.79
C MET A 6 2.23 4.86 21.87
N GLY A 7 2.03 5.09 20.58
CA GLY A 7 1.90 4.03 19.57
C GLY A 7 3.06 3.04 19.66
N GLY A 8 2.85 1.95 20.39
CA GLY A 8 3.74 0.82 20.46
C GLY A 8 3.52 -0.05 19.25
N GLU A 9 4.60 -0.60 18.70
CA GLU A 9 4.51 -1.68 17.72
C GLU A 9 3.64 -2.80 18.28
N ILE A 10 2.52 -3.05 17.62
CA ILE A 10 1.72 -4.24 17.86
C ILE A 10 2.46 -5.38 17.18
N ASN A 11 3.30 -6.09 17.94
CA ASN A 11 3.98 -7.29 17.48
C ASN A 11 3.17 -8.55 17.85
N GLU A 12 3.58 -9.69 17.30
CA GLU A 12 2.89 -10.97 17.52
C GLU A 12 2.82 -11.34 19.01
N ASP A 13 3.86 -11.00 19.78
CA ASP A 13 3.93 -11.27 21.22
C ASP A 13 2.86 -10.50 22.00
N VAL A 14 2.61 -9.23 21.63
CA VAL A 14 1.56 -8.39 22.24
C VAL A 14 0.17 -8.93 21.90
N ILE A 15 -0.05 -9.36 20.66
CA ILE A 15 -1.32 -9.95 20.22
C ILE A 15 -1.59 -11.27 20.97
N ARG A 16 -0.58 -12.16 21.03
CA ARG A 16 -0.67 -13.44 21.76
C ARG A 16 -0.97 -13.21 23.24
N ALA A 17 -0.29 -12.25 23.88
CA ALA A 17 -0.50 -11.93 25.29
C ALA A 17 -1.93 -11.43 25.59
N VAL A 18 -2.52 -10.63 24.70
CA VAL A 18 -3.92 -10.19 24.84
C VAL A 18 -4.89 -11.34 24.59
N CYS A 19 -4.68 -12.16 23.56
CA CYS A 19 -5.54 -13.30 23.23
C CYS A 19 -5.58 -14.36 24.34
N THR A 20 -4.46 -14.58 25.04
CA THR A 20 -4.35 -15.51 26.19
C THR A 20 -5.31 -15.13 27.33
N ASN A 21 -5.66 -13.85 27.46
CA ASN A 21 -6.58 -13.38 28.50
C ASN A 21 -8.05 -13.63 28.17
N PHE A 22 -8.40 -13.96 26.92
CA PHE A 22 -9.78 -14.13 26.47
C PHE A 22 -10.16 -15.59 26.17
N HIS A 23 -9.20 -16.44 25.79
CA HIS A 23 -9.43 -17.85 25.48
C HIS A 23 -8.26 -18.70 25.99
N GLY A 24 -8.53 -19.93 26.45
CA GLY A 24 -7.52 -20.88 26.94
C GLY A 24 -6.52 -21.35 25.87
N SER A 25 -5.79 -22.44 26.18
CA SER A 25 -4.73 -23.12 25.39
C SER A 25 -4.46 -22.56 23.97
N MET A 26 -3.28 -21.96 23.78
CA MET A 26 -2.85 -21.23 22.58
C MET A 26 -2.48 -22.10 21.37
N GLU A 27 -2.64 -23.43 21.43
CA GLU A 27 -2.22 -24.33 20.34
C GLU A 27 -3.04 -24.14 19.06
N ASP A 28 -4.24 -23.54 19.14
CA ASP A 28 -5.15 -23.33 18.00
C ASP A 28 -5.23 -21.87 17.50
N ILE A 29 -4.44 -20.93 18.05
CA ILE A 29 -4.53 -19.52 17.66
C ILE A 29 -3.51 -19.20 16.57
N VAL A 30 -3.96 -19.21 15.31
CA VAL A 30 -3.22 -18.65 14.17
C VAL A 30 -3.51 -17.15 14.06
N VAL A 31 -2.53 -16.31 14.35
CA VAL A 31 -2.63 -14.86 14.11
C VAL A 31 -2.53 -14.62 12.60
N HIS A 32 -3.69 -14.60 11.93
CA HIS A 32 -3.78 -14.15 10.54
C HIS A 32 -3.77 -12.62 10.52
N HIS A 33 -2.61 -12.02 10.26
CA HIS A 33 -2.55 -10.63 9.84
C HIS A 33 -3.07 -10.55 8.40
N ASP A 34 -4.37 -10.28 8.22
CA ASP A 34 -5.03 -10.15 6.91
C ASP A 34 -4.67 -8.84 6.19
N SER A 35 -3.51 -8.23 6.51
CA SER A 35 -3.03 -7.11 5.70
C SER A 35 -2.54 -7.65 4.37
N GLN A 36 -3.37 -7.42 3.35
CA GLN A 36 -3.11 -7.79 1.96
C GLN A 36 -1.99 -6.95 1.35
N THR A 37 -1.54 -5.88 2.00
CA THR A 37 -0.44 -5.03 1.54
C THR A 37 0.53 -4.71 2.69
N ALA A 38 1.83 -4.78 2.44
CA ALA A 38 2.88 -4.30 3.32
C ALA A 38 3.83 -3.39 2.55
N VAL A 39 4.23 -2.28 3.17
CA VAL A 39 5.20 -1.33 2.61
C VAL A 39 6.30 -1.12 3.63
N VAL A 40 7.52 -1.50 3.28
CA VAL A 40 8.70 -1.35 4.14
C VAL A 40 9.58 -0.26 3.58
N PHE A 41 9.78 0.80 4.36
CA PHE A 41 10.64 1.92 3.98
C PHE A 41 12.05 1.75 4.54
N SER A 42 13.05 2.08 3.74
CA SER A 42 14.47 1.99 4.11
C SER A 42 15.19 3.24 3.58
N PRO A 43 15.56 4.18 4.46
CA PRO A 43 16.36 5.33 4.06
C PRO A 43 17.83 4.92 3.91
N PHE A 44 18.45 5.27 2.78
CA PHE A 44 19.88 5.14 2.54
C PHE A 44 20.51 6.51 2.33
N LYS A 45 21.84 6.58 2.40
CA LYS A 45 22.59 7.84 2.19
C LYS A 45 22.39 8.44 0.80
N GLU A 46 22.16 7.59 -0.20
CA GLU A 46 22.09 7.98 -1.62
C GLU A 46 20.66 8.00 -2.16
N TYR A 47 19.71 7.34 -1.48
CA TYR A 47 18.33 7.19 -1.93
C TYR A 47 17.42 6.76 -0.79
N HIS A 48 16.11 6.97 -0.96
CA HIS A 48 15.11 6.27 -0.16
C HIS A 48 14.57 5.08 -0.94
N ARG A 49 14.27 3.98 -0.27
CA ARG A 49 13.68 2.78 -0.88
C ARG A 49 12.42 2.36 -0.14
N ALA A 50 11.44 1.88 -0.89
CA ALA A 50 10.29 1.17 -0.37
C ALA A 50 10.20 -0.20 -1.03
N ALA A 51 10.02 -1.25 -0.24
CA ALA A 51 9.63 -2.57 -0.71
C ALA A 51 8.13 -2.74 -0.48
N ILE A 52 7.37 -2.97 -1.55
CA ILE A 52 5.92 -3.09 -1.54
C ILE A 52 5.59 -4.55 -1.84
N LEU A 53 4.88 -5.17 -0.91
CA LEU A 53 4.41 -6.55 -0.98
C LEU A 53 2.90 -6.53 -0.97
N GLU A 54 2.28 -7.16 -1.96
CA GLU A 54 0.84 -7.35 -2.03
C GLU A 54 0.53 -8.85 -2.09
N ARG A 55 -0.27 -9.34 -1.15
CA ARG A 55 -0.75 -10.72 -1.07
C ARG A 55 -2.26 -10.73 -1.26
N ARG A 56 -2.72 -11.33 -2.36
CA ARG A 56 -4.15 -11.55 -2.61
C ARG A 56 -4.40 -12.95 -3.16
N SER A 57 -5.31 -13.68 -2.53
CA SER A 57 -5.83 -14.98 -3.02
C SER A 57 -4.73 -15.97 -3.44
N GLY A 58 -3.66 -16.08 -2.64
CA GLY A 58 -2.52 -16.99 -2.90
C GLY A 58 -1.49 -16.47 -3.92
N LYS A 59 -1.73 -15.32 -4.58
CA LYS A 59 -0.75 -14.65 -5.44
C LYS A 59 -0.04 -13.54 -4.65
N THR A 60 1.29 -13.54 -4.72
CA THR A 60 2.13 -12.50 -4.12
C THR A 60 2.72 -11.64 -5.24
N GLY A 61 2.28 -10.39 -5.34
CA GLY A 61 2.95 -9.36 -6.12
C GLY A 61 3.96 -8.64 -5.25
N SER A 62 5.14 -8.35 -5.77
CA SER A 62 6.09 -7.51 -5.05
C SER A 62 6.91 -6.66 -6.01
N PHE A 63 7.17 -5.43 -5.61
CA PHE A 63 8.10 -4.55 -6.29
C PHE A 63 8.77 -3.65 -5.26
N ALA A 64 9.91 -3.09 -5.65
CA ALA A 64 10.58 -2.04 -4.90
C ALA A 64 10.63 -0.78 -5.74
N VAL A 65 10.57 0.36 -5.06
CA VAL A 65 10.77 1.67 -5.65
C VAL A 65 11.86 2.41 -4.89
N SER A 66 12.75 3.07 -5.61
CA SER A 66 13.86 3.85 -5.05
C SER A 66 13.84 5.27 -5.61
N ALA A 67 13.95 6.27 -4.73
CA ALA A 67 14.07 7.68 -5.09
C ALA A 67 15.48 8.20 -4.73
N PHE A 68 16.29 8.48 -5.74
CA PHE A 68 17.68 8.87 -5.56
C PHE A 68 17.83 10.34 -5.19
N HIS A 69 18.72 10.61 -4.23
CA HIS A 69 19.13 11.96 -3.91
C HIS A 69 19.93 12.55 -5.08
N PRO A 70 19.66 13.80 -5.47
CA PRO A 70 20.48 14.46 -6.48
C PRO A 70 21.91 14.66 -5.98
N PRO A 71 22.91 14.68 -6.87
CA PRO A 71 24.27 15.05 -6.50
C PRO A 71 24.28 16.51 -5.98
N LYS A 72 25.23 16.81 -5.09
CA LYS A 72 25.41 18.17 -4.55
C LYS A 72 25.66 19.16 -5.71
N PRO A 73 25.09 20.38 -5.65
CA PRO A 73 24.43 21.03 -4.52
C PRO A 73 22.92 20.74 -4.38
N GLY A 74 22.37 19.76 -5.11
CA GLY A 74 20.96 19.40 -5.03
C GLY A 74 20.51 19.01 -3.62
N LYS A 75 19.27 19.39 -3.26
CA LYS A 75 18.69 19.02 -1.97
C LYS A 75 18.27 17.55 -1.97
N PRO A 76 18.61 16.76 -0.93
CA PRO A 76 18.13 15.39 -0.81
C PRO A 76 16.61 15.29 -0.90
N VAL A 77 16.13 14.16 -1.44
CA VAL A 77 14.70 13.85 -1.49
C VAL A 77 14.15 13.81 -0.08
N ARG A 78 13.08 14.56 0.18
CA ARG A 78 12.41 14.55 1.48
C ARG A 78 11.76 13.19 1.72
N TYR A 79 12.04 12.60 2.87
CA TYR A 79 11.52 11.28 3.22
C TYR A 79 9.99 11.23 3.26
N SER A 80 9.35 12.26 3.83
CA SER A 80 7.88 12.38 3.81
C SER A 80 7.30 12.45 2.40
N GLY A 81 7.97 13.15 1.48
CA GLY A 81 7.56 13.19 0.07
C GLY A 81 7.65 11.81 -0.59
N PHE A 82 8.68 11.03 -0.24
CA PHE A 82 8.82 9.66 -0.72
C PHE A 82 7.76 8.70 -0.14
N ILE A 83 7.40 8.85 1.14
CA ILE A 83 6.31 8.09 1.77
C ILE A 83 4.98 8.40 1.07
N ASN A 84 4.65 9.68 0.87
CA ASN A 84 3.42 10.08 0.20
C ASN A 84 3.35 9.52 -1.23
N PHE A 85 4.44 9.60 -1.97
CA PHE A 85 4.54 8.99 -3.30
C PHE A 85 4.27 7.47 -3.29
N CYS A 86 4.81 6.74 -2.30
CA CYS A 86 4.52 5.31 -2.18
C CYS A 86 3.06 5.04 -1.79
N ALA A 87 2.46 5.89 -0.95
CA ALA A 87 1.05 5.80 -0.62
C ALA A 87 0.17 6.02 -1.87
N ASP A 88 0.51 7.01 -2.70
CA ASP A 88 -0.21 7.29 -3.94
C ASP A 88 -0.16 6.08 -4.90
N ILE A 89 1.00 5.42 -5.01
CA ILE A 89 1.18 4.20 -5.80
C ILE A 89 0.27 3.07 -5.28
N VAL A 90 0.28 2.81 -3.98
CA VAL A 90 -0.51 1.72 -3.37
C VAL A 90 -2.00 1.98 -3.51
N GLU A 91 -2.44 3.22 -3.33
CA GLU A 91 -3.83 3.61 -3.54
C GLU A 91 -4.24 3.43 -5.00
N ALA A 92 -3.40 3.85 -5.96
CA ALA A 92 -3.67 3.70 -7.39
C ALA A 92 -3.82 2.22 -7.80
N LEU A 93 -2.96 1.34 -7.27
CA LEU A 93 -3.05 -0.11 -7.51
C LEU A 93 -4.32 -0.70 -6.90
N THR A 94 -4.67 -0.27 -5.69
CA THR A 94 -5.90 -0.71 -5.02
C THR A 94 -7.14 -0.30 -5.82
N LEU A 95 -7.19 0.93 -6.32
CA LEU A 95 -8.27 1.44 -7.15
C LEU A 95 -8.33 0.74 -8.52
N LYS A 96 -7.18 0.40 -9.13
CA LYS A 96 -7.16 -0.43 -10.36
C LYS A 96 -7.89 -1.75 -10.13
N VAL A 97 -7.53 -2.47 -9.06
CA VAL A 97 -8.15 -3.78 -8.77
C VAL A 97 -9.64 -3.63 -8.44
N PHE A 98 -10.03 -2.58 -7.72
CA PHE A 98 -11.44 -2.29 -7.45
C PHE A 98 -12.24 -2.07 -8.74
N LEU A 99 -11.75 -1.22 -9.64
CA LEU A 99 -12.40 -0.92 -10.90
C LEU A 99 -12.45 -2.13 -11.85
N GLU A 100 -11.41 -2.96 -11.86
CA GLU A 100 -11.40 -4.20 -12.65
C GLU A 100 -12.45 -5.20 -12.14
N ARG A 101 -12.61 -5.33 -10.82
CA ARG A 101 -13.68 -6.16 -10.24
C ARG A 101 -15.07 -5.68 -10.64
N ILE A 102 -15.29 -4.35 -10.64
CA ILE A 102 -16.56 -3.77 -11.10
C ILE A 102 -16.78 -4.07 -12.58
N ARG A 103 -15.75 -3.91 -13.41
CA ARG A 103 -15.81 -4.21 -14.84
C ARG A 103 -16.26 -5.66 -15.08
N VAL A 104 -15.64 -6.62 -14.40
CA VAL A 104 -16.02 -8.04 -14.49
C VAL A 104 -17.46 -8.27 -14.02
N MET A 105 -17.90 -7.63 -12.93
CA MET A 105 -19.30 -7.73 -12.46
C MET A 105 -20.31 -7.23 -13.50
N VAL A 106 -19.98 -6.14 -14.20
CA VAL A 106 -20.82 -5.57 -15.27
C VAL A 106 -20.84 -6.50 -16.48
N GLU A 107 -19.67 -7.00 -16.90
CA GLU A 107 -19.54 -7.92 -18.05
C GLU A 107 -20.25 -9.26 -17.82
N GLU A 108 -20.17 -9.81 -16.61
CA GLU A 108 -20.83 -11.07 -16.24
C GLU A 108 -22.30 -10.90 -15.83
N ASN A 109 -22.81 -9.67 -15.75
CA ASN A 109 -24.12 -9.32 -15.20
C ASN A 109 -24.38 -9.93 -13.80
N LYS A 110 -23.33 -9.97 -12.96
CA LYS A 110 -23.38 -10.52 -11.60
C LYS A 110 -22.85 -9.50 -10.61
N VAL A 111 -23.72 -9.05 -9.70
CA VAL A 111 -23.33 -8.16 -8.61
C VAL A 111 -23.02 -9.00 -7.38
N TYR A 112 -21.77 -8.96 -6.91
CA TYR A 112 -21.35 -9.61 -5.68
C TYR A 112 -21.07 -8.56 -4.60
N GLY A 113 -21.75 -8.65 -3.45
CA GLY A 113 -21.49 -7.79 -2.28
C GLY A 113 -22.42 -6.58 -2.12
N SER A 114 -22.00 -5.59 -1.34
CA SER A 114 -22.77 -4.38 -1.02
C SER A 114 -23.08 -3.53 -2.26
N ALA A 115 -24.12 -2.68 -2.19
CA ALA A 115 -24.53 -1.78 -3.25
C ALA A 115 -23.46 -0.73 -3.60
N ILE A 116 -22.56 -1.05 -4.55
CA ILE A 116 -21.64 -0.10 -5.16
C ILE A 116 -22.45 0.83 -6.05
N THR A 117 -22.41 2.14 -5.78
CA THR A 117 -23.18 3.13 -6.55
C THR A 117 -22.37 3.66 -7.73
N PRO A 118 -23.02 4.09 -8.83
CA PRO A 118 -22.33 4.75 -9.95
C PRO A 118 -21.50 5.97 -9.52
N ALA A 119 -21.96 6.71 -8.49
CA ALA A 119 -21.22 7.84 -7.93
C ALA A 119 -19.89 7.41 -7.28
N GLN A 120 -19.86 6.27 -6.59
CA GLN A 120 -18.62 5.72 -6.01
C GLN A 120 -17.65 5.26 -7.11
N VAL A 121 -18.15 4.66 -8.19
CA VAL A 121 -17.33 4.27 -9.34
C VAL A 121 -16.72 5.51 -10.00
N ALA A 122 -17.53 6.55 -10.26
CA ALA A 122 -17.05 7.80 -10.83
C ALA A 122 -16.01 8.48 -9.92
N GLY A 123 -16.24 8.50 -8.61
CA GLY A 123 -15.28 9.00 -7.62
C GLY A 123 -13.96 8.23 -7.64
N ALA A 124 -14.02 6.89 -7.67
CA ALA A 124 -12.83 6.04 -7.78
C ALA A 124 -12.04 6.28 -9.07
N MET A 125 -12.73 6.46 -10.21
CA MET A 125 -12.09 6.81 -11.47
C MET A 125 -11.41 8.20 -11.42
N GLY A 126 -12.07 9.19 -10.83
CA GLY A 126 -11.50 10.52 -10.61
C GLY A 126 -10.26 10.47 -9.73
N ARG A 127 -10.36 9.82 -8.57
CA ARG A 127 -9.23 9.65 -7.64
C ARG A 127 -8.06 8.91 -8.28
N LYS A 128 -8.32 7.84 -9.05
CA LYS A 128 -7.28 7.14 -9.82
C LYS A 128 -6.56 8.09 -10.78
N ARG A 129 -7.28 8.98 -11.47
CA ARG A 129 -6.67 9.98 -12.37
C ARG A 129 -5.78 10.95 -11.63
N ASP A 130 -6.21 11.46 -10.48
CA ASP A 130 -5.43 12.40 -9.67
C ASP A 130 -4.14 11.75 -9.15
N LEU A 131 -4.24 10.53 -8.62
CA LEU A 131 -3.09 9.75 -8.16
C LEU A 131 -2.08 9.53 -9.28
N MET A 132 -2.55 9.25 -10.50
CA MET A 132 -1.65 9.12 -11.66
C MET A 132 -0.89 10.40 -11.95
N GLN A 133 -1.53 11.57 -11.82
CA GLN A 133 -0.86 12.86 -12.01
C GLN A 133 0.18 13.09 -10.91
N PHE A 134 -0.12 12.76 -9.65
CA PHE A 134 0.82 12.89 -8.54
C PHE A 134 2.03 11.97 -8.71
N VAL A 135 1.81 10.70 -9.03
CA VAL A 135 2.87 9.72 -9.30
C VAL A 135 3.77 10.20 -10.44
N GLN A 136 3.18 10.57 -11.59
CA GLN A 136 3.95 11.06 -12.74
C GLN A 136 4.71 12.35 -12.45
N SER A 137 4.12 13.27 -11.68
CA SER A 137 4.78 14.52 -11.31
C SER A 137 5.98 14.26 -10.40
N TYR A 138 5.84 13.33 -9.45
CA TYR A 138 6.93 12.91 -8.58
C TYR A 138 8.05 12.21 -9.35
N GLU A 139 7.70 11.32 -10.29
CA GLU A 139 8.63 10.62 -11.18
C GLU A 139 9.40 11.56 -12.11
N ARG A 140 8.78 12.66 -12.55
CA ARG A 140 9.46 13.70 -13.35
C ARG A 140 10.40 14.56 -12.51
N ALA A 141 10.01 14.83 -11.26
CA ALA A 141 10.78 15.69 -10.36
C ALA A 141 11.97 14.98 -9.70
N ASN A 142 11.94 13.64 -9.62
CA ASN A 142 12.95 12.85 -8.91
C ASN A 142 13.46 11.71 -9.79
N ARG A 143 14.71 11.30 -9.59
CA ARG A 143 15.23 10.09 -10.23
C ARG A 143 14.65 8.87 -9.52
N ILE A 144 13.64 8.24 -10.13
CA ILE A 144 12.98 7.03 -9.62
C ILE A 144 13.48 5.77 -10.34
N SER A 145 13.63 4.68 -9.60
CA SER A 145 13.88 3.35 -10.15
C SER A 145 12.91 2.34 -9.55
N TYR A 146 12.36 1.48 -10.39
CA TYR A 146 11.51 0.35 -9.99
C TYR A 146 12.28 -0.97 -10.15
N ARG A 147 11.93 -1.96 -9.34
CA ARG A 147 12.43 -3.34 -9.48
C ARG A 147 11.35 -4.35 -9.07
N PRO A 148 10.96 -5.33 -9.91
CA PRO A 148 11.49 -5.61 -11.25
C PRO A 148 11.18 -4.50 -12.26
N ASP A 149 9.89 -4.19 -12.46
CA ASP A 149 9.45 -3.11 -13.36
C ASP A 149 8.44 -2.21 -12.65
N ARG A 150 8.20 -1.03 -13.24
CA ARG A 150 7.16 -0.12 -12.79
C ARG A 150 5.80 -0.84 -12.86
N PRO A 151 5.03 -0.89 -11.76
CA PRO A 151 3.75 -1.60 -11.79
C PRO A 151 2.78 -0.91 -12.76
N GLU A 152 1.94 -1.72 -13.40
CA GLU A 152 0.96 -1.23 -14.37
C GLU A 152 -0.26 -0.69 -13.64
N PHE A 153 -0.46 0.62 -13.74
CA PHE A 153 -1.60 1.31 -13.15
C PHE A 153 -2.86 1.31 -14.05
N PHE A 154 -2.76 0.83 -15.29
CA PHE A 154 -3.85 0.78 -16.27
C PHE A 154 -4.56 -0.55 -16.24
#